data_AF-A0A5J9SWA5-F1
#
_entry.id   AF-A0A5J9SWA5-F1
#
_cell.length_a   1.000
_cell.length_b   1.000
_cell.length_c   1.000
_cell.angle_alpha   90.00
_cell.angle_beta   90.00
_cell.angle_gamma   90.00
#
_symmetry.space_group_name_H-M   'P 1'
#
loop_
_entity.id
_entity.type
_entity.pdbx_description
1 polymer ?
#
loop_
_entity_poly.entity_id
_entity_poly.type
_entity_poly.pdbx_seq_one_letter_code
_entity_poly.pdbx_strand_id
1 'polypeptide(L)'
;LLKQFTKSKPWVERSKPSKDNKEKKPQDYDVFELESLLFREFLKARFTPSYMLGKAADCWLALMDRLLTCNVSESEQKDLIEKMLELVDIYYVALDAPKEGHKVNFPEKLMVKLYPHFMERDHYASYHSTSDEVKLQEAETISPITIVPLECFTEELVPDECKRRWWCLYQEYSRESSPLCKVDDKTIKNIKFRALYQKYKRILYDAEEFEESPRSRPELFTEACAIYQVVHKLAMPRNKISKCGFA
;
A
#
# COMPACT_ATOMS: atom_id res chain seq x y z
N LEU A 1 41.15 0.24 1.24
CA LEU A 1 39.83 0.54 1.83
C LEU A 1 39.58 -0.25 3.12
N LEU A 2 39.61 -1.59 3.11
CA LEU A 2 39.40 -2.39 4.33
C LEU A 2 40.41 -2.15 5.47
N LYS A 3 41.68 -1.81 5.16
CA LYS A 3 42.72 -1.52 6.18
C LYS A 3 42.48 -0.24 7.01
N GLN A 4 41.59 0.65 6.55
CA GLN A 4 41.25 1.88 7.26
C GLN A 4 39.89 1.79 7.97
N PHE A 5 39.20 0.64 7.86
CA PHE A 5 37.92 0.46 8.50
C PHE A 5 38.11 0.21 9.99
N THR A 6 37.87 1.25 10.78
CA THR A 6 37.86 1.15 12.25
C THR A 6 36.42 0.91 12.67
N LYS A 7 36.16 -0.23 13.31
CA LYS A 7 34.80 -0.60 13.73
C LYS A 7 34.24 0.49 14.66
N SER A 8 33.15 1.13 14.26
CA SER A 8 32.44 2.09 15.11
C SER A 8 31.77 1.39 16.29
N LYS A 9 31.50 2.16 17.35
CA LYS A 9 30.68 1.66 18.46
C LYS A 9 29.27 1.34 17.93
N PRO A 10 28.64 0.25 18.38
CA PRO A 10 27.24 -0.03 18.07
C PRO A 10 26.37 1.15 18.46
N TRP A 11 25.31 1.41 17.70
CA TRP A 11 24.27 2.35 18.11
C TRP A 11 23.66 1.86 19.43
N VAL A 12 23.43 2.80 20.35
CA VAL A 12 22.77 2.55 21.63
C VAL A 12 21.57 3.47 21.69
N GLU A 13 20.40 2.85 21.82
CA GLU A 13 19.14 3.55 21.95
C GLU A 13 19.14 4.46 23.19
N ARG A 14 18.85 5.75 23.00
CA ARG A 14 18.81 6.72 24.11
C ARG A 14 17.52 6.68 24.92
N SER A 15 16.45 6.13 24.35
CA SER A 15 15.14 6.07 25.00
C SER A 15 14.39 4.83 24.52
N LYS A 16 14.15 3.87 25.42
CA LYS A 16 13.40 2.65 25.09
C LYS A 16 11.92 2.99 24.90
N PRO A 17 11.26 2.50 23.84
CA PRO A 17 9.82 2.56 23.74
C PRO A 17 9.18 1.82 24.93
N SER A 18 8.04 2.33 25.39
CA SER A 18 7.23 1.65 26.41
C SER A 18 6.87 0.25 25.90
N LYS A 19 7.25 -0.79 26.64
CA LYS A 19 6.78 -2.16 26.41
C LYS A 19 5.35 -2.29 26.88
N ASP A 20 4.44 -1.62 26.19
CA ASP A 20 3.02 -1.88 26.34
C ASP A 20 2.69 -3.10 25.49
N ASN A 21 2.96 -4.28 26.05
CA ASN A 21 2.09 -5.46 26.04
C ASN A 21 2.89 -6.76 26.13
N LYS A 22 2.41 -7.67 26.97
CA LYS A 22 2.76 -9.09 26.90
C LYS A 22 2.02 -9.68 25.70
N GLU A 23 2.61 -9.59 24.52
CA GLU A 23 2.05 -10.29 23.36
C GLU A 23 2.03 -11.79 23.64
N LYS A 24 0.88 -12.42 23.39
CA LYS A 24 0.73 -13.88 23.48
C LYS A 24 1.54 -14.51 22.35
N LYS A 25 2.17 -15.64 22.63
CA LYS A 25 2.93 -16.36 21.60
C LYS A 25 1.97 -17.00 20.61
N PRO A 26 2.40 -17.30 19.37
CA PRO A 26 1.59 -18.04 18.41
C PRO A 26 1.06 -19.37 18.95
N GLN A 27 1.79 -19.99 19.89
CA GLN A 27 1.43 -21.25 20.55
C GLN A 27 0.28 -21.12 21.56
N ASP A 28 -0.07 -19.90 21.96
CA ASP A 28 -1.14 -19.62 22.92
C ASP A 28 -2.51 -19.48 22.24
N TYR A 29 -2.58 -19.63 20.91
CA TYR A 29 -3.78 -19.49 20.10
C TYR A 29 -4.26 -20.83 19.54
N ASP A 30 -5.57 -20.98 19.40
CA ASP A 30 -6.16 -22.05 18.59
C ASP A 30 -5.85 -21.85 17.10
N VAL A 31 -5.87 -22.94 16.31
CA VAL A 31 -5.51 -22.92 14.87
C VAL A 31 -6.36 -21.92 14.09
N PHE A 32 -7.68 -21.87 14.33
CA PHE A 32 -8.57 -20.95 13.61
C PHE A 32 -8.40 -19.50 14.07
N GLU A 33 -8.14 -19.28 15.37
CA GLU A 33 -7.87 -17.94 15.89
C GLU A 33 -6.56 -17.37 15.34
N LEU A 34 -5.52 -18.22 15.24
CA LEU A 34 -4.23 -17.86 14.68
C LEU A 34 -4.35 -17.49 13.20
N GLU A 35 -5.07 -18.28 12.41
CA GLU A 35 -5.32 -18.00 10.98
C GLU A 35 -6.02 -16.64 10.80
N SER A 36 -7.10 -16.39 11.55
CA SER A 36 -7.81 -15.11 11.51
C SER A 36 -6.92 -13.93 11.89
N LEU A 37 -6.07 -14.10 12.92
CA LEU A 37 -5.08 -13.10 13.34
C LEU A 37 -4.06 -12.80 12.24
N LEU A 38 -3.51 -13.83 11.59
CA LEU A 38 -2.53 -13.69 10.51
C LEU A 38 -3.12 -12.96 9.31
N PHE A 39 -4.35 -13.32 8.89
CA PHE A 39 -5.05 -12.62 7.82
C PHE A 39 -5.28 -11.15 8.16
N ARG A 40 -5.72 -10.86 9.38
CA ARG A 40 -5.95 -9.48 9.82
C ARG A 40 -4.66 -8.66 9.84
N GLU A 41 -3.57 -9.20 10.37
CA GLU A 41 -2.28 -8.50 10.40
C GLU A 41 -1.70 -8.33 8.98
N PHE A 42 -1.88 -9.31 8.08
CA PHE A 42 -1.51 -9.16 6.67
C PHE A 42 -2.26 -8.00 6.00
N LEU A 43 -3.59 -7.94 6.16
CA LEU A 43 -4.41 -6.86 5.62
C LEU A 43 -3.98 -5.51 6.19
N LYS A 44 -3.75 -5.43 7.50
CA LYS A 44 -3.30 -4.21 8.17
C LYS A 44 -1.92 -3.76 7.68
N ALA A 45 -0.97 -4.67 7.53
CA ALA A 45 0.35 -4.34 7.00
C ALA A 45 0.28 -3.84 5.54
N ARG A 46 -0.59 -4.44 4.72
CA ARG A 46 -0.75 -4.09 3.30
C ARG A 46 -1.51 -2.78 3.09
N PHE A 47 -2.59 -2.54 3.84
CA PHE A 47 -3.49 -1.42 3.61
C PHE A 47 -3.30 -0.24 4.57
N THR A 48 -2.64 -0.46 5.70
CA THR A 48 -2.27 0.60 6.66
C THR A 48 -0.78 0.53 7.03
N PRO A 49 0.13 0.60 6.04
CA PRO A 49 1.55 0.57 6.30
C PRO A 49 1.98 1.76 7.16
N SER A 50 2.90 1.50 8.09
CA SER A 50 3.55 2.55 8.87
C SER A 50 4.65 3.20 8.02
N TYR A 51 4.47 4.47 7.69
CA TYR A 51 5.47 5.25 6.94
C TYR A 51 6.51 5.93 7.86
N MET A 52 6.61 5.50 9.11
CA MET A 52 7.42 6.14 10.13
C MET A 52 8.92 6.10 9.81
N LEU A 53 9.39 4.97 9.28
CA LEU A 53 10.78 4.78 8.84
C LEU A 53 11.15 5.79 7.74
N GLY A 54 10.30 5.87 6.70
CA GLY A 54 10.48 6.79 5.58
C GLY A 54 10.43 8.24 6.03
N LYS A 55 9.43 8.62 6.84
CA LYS A 55 9.30 9.98 7.38
C LYS A 55 10.53 10.43 8.18
N ALA A 56 11.08 9.56 9.02
CA ALA A 56 12.27 9.86 9.79
C ALA A 56 13.49 10.08 8.88
N ALA A 57 13.66 9.22 7.87
CA ALA A 57 14.73 9.35 6.89
C ALA A 57 14.61 10.65 6.08
N ASP A 58 13.42 10.96 5.56
CA ASP A 58 13.16 12.17 4.78
C ASP A 58 13.45 13.44 5.58
N CYS A 59 12.96 13.50 6.83
CA CYS A 59 13.22 14.64 7.72
C CYS A 59 14.71 14.76 8.05
N TRP A 60 15.40 13.65 8.30
CA TRP A 60 16.83 13.65 8.60
C TRP A 60 17.62 14.21 7.42
N LEU A 61 17.26 13.79 6.21
CA LEU A 61 17.90 14.20 4.97
C LEU A 61 17.72 15.71 4.72
N ALA A 62 16.53 16.25 4.99
CA ALA A 62 16.26 17.68 4.90
C ALA A 62 17.05 18.50 5.94
N LEU A 63 17.21 18.00 7.17
CA LEU A 63 18.04 18.67 8.18
C LEU A 63 19.53 18.60 7.86
N MET A 64 20.02 17.46 7.35
CA MET A 64 21.41 17.29 6.94
C MET A 64 21.77 18.22 5.79
N ASP A 65 20.89 18.34 4.80
CA ASP A 65 21.07 19.26 3.69
C ASP A 65 21.12 20.72 4.17
N ARG A 66 20.21 21.14 5.05
CA ARG A 66 20.27 22.48 5.67
C ARG A 66 21.57 22.71 6.45
N LEU A 67 22.05 21.70 7.17
CA LEU A 67 23.29 21.77 7.95
C LEU A 67 24.52 21.96 7.05
N LEU A 68 24.54 21.34 5.87
CA LEU A 68 25.66 21.40 4.93
C LEU A 68 25.62 22.61 3.99
N THR A 69 24.42 23.04 3.61
CA THR A 69 24.21 24.03 2.53
C THR A 69 23.92 25.43 3.07
N CYS A 70 23.33 25.57 4.26
CA CYS A 70 23.04 26.88 4.84
C CYS A 70 24.14 27.31 5.83
N ASN A 71 24.50 28.60 5.80
CA ASN A 71 25.35 29.20 6.83
C ASN A 71 24.52 29.41 8.11
N VAL A 72 24.40 28.34 8.90
CA VAL A 72 23.61 28.29 10.14
C VAL A 72 24.45 28.77 11.32
N SER A 73 23.84 29.47 12.30
CA SER A 73 24.52 29.89 13.53
C SER A 73 24.93 28.70 14.41
N GLU A 74 25.95 28.85 15.27
CA GLU A 74 26.41 27.74 16.13
C GLU A 74 25.32 27.18 17.08
N SER A 75 24.40 28.03 17.55
CA SER A 75 23.30 27.60 18.42
C SER A 75 22.27 26.76 17.66
N GLU A 76 21.93 27.18 16.45
CA GLU A 76 21.01 26.47 15.58
C GLU A 76 21.64 25.18 15.02
N GLN A 77 22.95 25.17 14.79
CA GLN A 77 23.69 23.96 14.42
C GLN A 77 23.56 22.86 15.48
N LYS A 78 23.67 23.22 16.76
CA LYS A 78 23.50 22.26 17.88
C LYS A 78 22.08 21.71 17.94
N ASP A 79 21.06 22.56 17.77
CA ASP A 79 19.65 22.14 17.73
C ASP A 79 19.35 21.22 16.54
N LEU A 80 19.91 21.51 15.36
CA LEU A 80 19.77 20.64 14.18
C LEU A 80 20.39 19.26 14.42
N ILE A 81 21.60 19.21 14.99
CA ILE A 81 22.28 17.94 15.32
C ILE A 81 21.46 17.13 16.34
N GLU A 82 20.89 17.79 17.36
CA GLU A 82 20.04 17.13 18.36
C GLU A 82 18.77 16.53 17.72
N LYS A 83 18.10 17.29 16.84
CA LYS A 83 16.93 16.79 16.08
C LYS A 83 17.27 15.64 15.15
N MET A 84 18.39 15.72 14.44
CA MET A 84 18.87 14.64 13.57
C MET A 84 19.14 13.37 14.38
N LEU A 85 19.72 13.53 15.55
CA LEU A 85 19.98 12.45 16.47
C LEU A 85 18.67 11.80 16.96
N GLU A 86 17.65 12.58 17.35
CA GLU A 86 16.32 12.04 17.68
C GLU A 86 15.69 11.28 16.49
N LEU A 87 15.85 11.78 15.26
CA LEU A 87 15.34 11.12 14.05
C LEU A 87 16.03 9.77 13.77
N VAL A 88 17.32 9.65 14.05
CA VAL A 88 18.05 8.38 13.94
C VAL A 88 17.50 7.36 14.92
N ASP A 89 17.19 7.78 16.16
CA ASP A 89 16.60 6.88 17.15
C ASP A 89 15.20 6.43 16.71
N ILE A 90 14.36 7.34 16.22
CA ILE A 90 13.03 7.01 15.67
C ILE A 90 13.15 6.05 14.47
N TYR A 91 14.16 6.23 13.62
CA TYR A 91 14.38 5.37 12.46
C TYR A 91 14.65 3.92 12.89
N TYR A 92 15.59 3.69 13.81
CA TYR A 92 15.90 2.34 14.28
C TYR A 92 14.75 1.72 15.07
N VAL A 93 14.05 2.50 15.90
CA VAL A 93 12.86 2.01 16.61
C VAL A 93 11.75 1.63 15.63
N ALA A 94 11.52 2.43 14.58
CA ALA A 94 10.53 2.12 13.54
C ALA A 94 10.91 0.91 12.69
N LEU A 95 12.21 0.61 12.54
CA LEU A 95 12.71 -0.55 11.82
C LEU A 95 12.37 -1.86 12.54
N ASP A 96 12.49 -1.88 13.86
CA ASP A 96 12.22 -3.06 14.68
C ASP A 96 10.79 -3.12 15.24
N ALA A 97 10.04 -2.02 15.20
CA ALA A 97 8.65 -1.94 15.63
C ALA A 97 7.73 -3.04 15.07
N PRO A 98 7.80 -3.45 13.79
CA PRO A 98 6.97 -4.56 13.28
C PRO A 98 7.30 -5.92 13.92
N LYS A 99 8.52 -6.09 14.45
CA LYS A 99 8.96 -7.33 15.11
C LYS A 99 8.61 -7.35 16.59
N GLU A 100 8.59 -6.18 17.22
CA GLU A 100 8.37 -6.01 18.66
C GLU A 100 6.96 -5.55 19.02
N GLY A 101 6.08 -5.34 18.03
CA GLY A 101 4.69 -4.93 18.24
C GLY A 101 4.52 -3.45 18.65
N HIS A 102 5.57 -2.64 18.52
CA HIS A 102 5.58 -1.27 19.01
C HIS A 102 4.91 -0.28 18.05
N LYS A 103 4.09 0.62 18.58
CA LYS A 103 3.54 1.74 17.82
C LYS A 103 4.44 2.96 18.00
N VAL A 104 5.15 3.34 16.95
CA VAL A 104 6.03 4.51 16.95
C VAL A 104 5.22 5.74 16.55
N ASN A 105 5.19 6.75 17.43
CA ASN A 105 4.58 8.04 17.14
C ASN A 105 5.65 9.03 16.68
N PHE A 106 5.33 9.89 15.70
CA PHE A 106 6.26 10.90 15.20
C PHE A 106 6.04 12.22 15.94
N PRO A 107 7.04 12.79 16.63
CA PRO A 107 6.90 14.10 17.25
C PRO A 107 6.75 15.18 16.18
N GLU A 108 5.69 16.00 16.27
CA GLU A 108 5.45 17.08 15.31
C GLU A 108 6.60 18.12 15.28
N LYS A 109 7.31 18.29 16.40
CA LYS A 109 8.51 19.14 16.52
C LYS A 109 9.67 18.74 15.60
N LEU A 110 9.71 17.47 15.16
CA LEU A 110 10.75 16.93 14.27
C LEU A 110 10.33 16.97 12.79
N MET A 111 9.10 17.40 12.50
CA MET A 111 8.57 17.40 11.15
C MET A 111 9.14 18.57 10.35
N VAL A 112 9.92 18.24 9.32
CA VAL A 112 10.43 19.24 8.37
C VAL A 112 9.44 19.37 7.22
N LYS A 113 8.93 20.58 6.99
CA LYS A 113 7.96 20.87 5.92
C LYS A 113 8.62 21.13 4.56
N LEU A 114 9.94 21.37 4.56
CA LEU A 114 10.73 21.71 3.38
C LEU A 114 11.47 20.47 2.88
N TYR A 115 11.61 20.38 1.57
CA TYR A 115 12.43 19.34 0.94
C TYR A 115 13.91 19.75 0.99
N PRO A 116 14.85 18.79 0.95
CA PRO A 116 16.26 19.09 0.78
C PRO A 116 16.47 19.99 -0.45
N HIS A 117 17.40 20.94 -0.36
CA HIS A 117 17.75 21.89 -1.41
C HIS A 117 18.05 21.21 -2.74
N PHE A 118 18.81 20.11 -2.74
CA PHE A 118 19.16 19.37 -3.96
C PHE A 118 17.96 18.73 -4.68
N MET A 119 16.77 18.67 -4.06
CA MET A 119 15.56 18.19 -4.71
C MET A 119 14.82 19.27 -5.51
N GLU A 120 15.30 20.53 -5.51
CA GLU A 120 14.92 21.64 -6.41
C GLU A 120 13.41 21.77 -6.72
N ARG A 121 12.53 21.56 -5.72
CA ARG A 121 11.07 21.56 -5.93
C ARG A 121 10.46 22.92 -6.24
N ASP A 122 11.20 24.02 -6.04
CA ASP A 122 10.64 25.37 -6.17
C ASP A 122 10.52 25.82 -7.64
N HIS A 123 11.13 25.12 -8.62
CA HIS A 123 11.18 25.59 -10.01
C HIS A 123 10.84 24.56 -11.10
N TYR A 124 10.75 23.26 -10.79
CA TYR A 124 10.39 22.24 -11.78
C TYR A 124 9.12 21.48 -11.40
N ALA A 125 8.13 21.52 -12.30
CA ALA A 125 6.97 20.65 -12.24
C ALA A 125 7.46 19.20 -12.38
N SER A 126 7.37 18.43 -11.30
CA SER A 126 7.66 17.00 -11.18
C SER A 126 9.05 16.56 -11.65
N TYR A 127 9.82 15.96 -10.76
CA TYR A 127 10.99 15.18 -11.13
C TYR A 127 10.54 13.99 -11.99
N HIS A 128 10.82 14.03 -13.30
CA HIS A 128 10.76 12.85 -14.17
C HIS A 128 12.12 12.17 -14.07
N SER A 129 12.18 11.08 -13.31
CA SER A 129 13.40 10.30 -13.21
C SER A 129 13.69 9.66 -14.56
N THR A 130 14.94 9.58 -14.98
CA THR A 130 15.39 8.85 -16.19
C THR A 130 15.10 7.34 -16.08
N SER A 131 14.70 6.84 -14.91
CA SER A 131 14.12 5.50 -14.78
C SER A 131 12.68 5.40 -15.34
N ASP A 132 11.97 6.52 -15.52
CA ASP A 132 10.76 6.59 -16.36
C ASP A 132 11.09 6.57 -17.87
N GLU A 133 12.37 6.76 -18.23
CA GLU A 133 12.92 6.52 -19.58
C GLU A 133 13.36 5.05 -19.78
N VAL A 134 12.96 4.11 -18.91
CA VAL A 134 12.78 2.71 -19.32
C VAL A 134 11.44 2.56 -20.08
N LYS A 135 11.24 3.47 -21.03
CA LYS A 135 10.36 3.32 -22.17
C LYS A 135 11.27 3.52 -23.37
N LEU A 136 11.52 2.45 -24.12
CA LEU A 136 12.27 2.39 -25.39
C LEU A 136 13.72 1.89 -25.33
N GLN A 137 14.13 1.17 -24.28
CA GLN A 137 15.03 0.04 -24.56
C GLN A 137 14.15 -1.15 -24.89
N GLU A 138 14.34 -1.64 -26.10
CA GLU A 138 13.68 -2.79 -26.68
C GLU A 138 13.51 -3.86 -25.61
N ALA A 139 12.26 -4.27 -25.42
CA ALA A 139 11.94 -5.45 -24.64
C ALA A 139 12.72 -6.61 -25.28
N GLU A 140 13.92 -6.89 -24.76
CA GLU A 140 14.44 -8.24 -24.74
C GLU A 140 13.26 -9.09 -24.32
N THR A 141 12.88 -10.01 -25.19
CA THR A 141 11.67 -10.83 -25.16
C THR A 141 11.41 -11.41 -23.77
N ILE A 142 10.82 -10.62 -22.88
CA ILE A 142 10.19 -11.09 -21.67
C ILE A 142 9.03 -11.90 -22.22
N SER A 143 9.08 -13.21 -21.99
CA SER A 143 8.01 -14.12 -22.37
C SER A 143 6.68 -13.50 -21.94
N PRO A 144 5.64 -13.51 -22.80
CA PRO A 144 4.39 -12.86 -22.47
C PRO A 144 3.93 -13.34 -21.09
N ILE A 145 3.87 -12.42 -20.13
CA ILE A 145 3.35 -12.70 -18.79
C ILE A 145 1.93 -13.18 -19.03
N THR A 146 1.78 -14.50 -18.97
CA THR A 146 0.51 -15.16 -19.20
C THR A 146 -0.31 -14.89 -17.96
N ILE A 147 -1.51 -14.35 -18.13
CA ILE A 147 -2.42 -14.15 -17.01
C ILE A 147 -2.78 -15.54 -16.50
N VAL A 148 -2.12 -15.97 -15.42
CA VAL A 148 -2.45 -17.23 -14.75
C VAL A 148 -3.61 -16.92 -13.81
N PRO A 149 -4.79 -17.54 -14.01
CA PRO A 149 -5.88 -17.36 -13.07
C PRO A 149 -5.48 -17.90 -11.70
N LEU A 150 -5.98 -17.26 -10.65
CA LEU A 150 -5.86 -17.77 -9.29
C LEU A 150 -6.66 -19.08 -9.18
N GLU A 151 -5.96 -20.17 -8.85
CA GLU A 151 -6.52 -21.53 -8.76
C GLU A 151 -7.75 -21.54 -7.83
N CYS A 152 -7.69 -20.83 -6.70
CA CYS A 152 -8.78 -20.73 -5.73
C CYS A 152 -10.10 -20.14 -6.27
N PHE A 153 -10.09 -19.44 -7.40
CA PHE A 153 -11.30 -18.90 -8.04
C PHE A 153 -11.64 -19.58 -9.37
N THR A 154 -10.79 -20.50 -9.85
CA THR A 154 -10.99 -21.23 -11.12
C THR A 154 -11.29 -22.70 -10.95
N GLU A 155 -10.92 -23.31 -9.83
CA GLU A 155 -11.23 -24.72 -9.53
C GLU A 155 -12.70 -24.96 -9.20
N GLU A 156 -13.41 -23.94 -8.70
CA GLU A 156 -14.80 -24.12 -8.27
C GLU A 156 -15.79 -24.14 -9.45
N LEU A 157 -16.64 -25.17 -9.47
CA LEU A 157 -17.71 -25.35 -10.44
C LEU A 157 -18.84 -24.36 -10.18
N VAL A 158 -18.69 -23.14 -10.67
CA VAL A 158 -19.73 -22.14 -10.63
C VAL A 158 -20.86 -22.51 -11.61
N PRO A 159 -22.14 -22.52 -11.18
CA PRO A 159 -23.28 -22.77 -12.06
C PRO A 159 -23.35 -21.80 -13.24
N ASP A 160 -23.70 -22.31 -14.43
CA ASP A 160 -23.78 -21.49 -15.66
C ASP A 160 -24.80 -20.36 -15.56
N GLU A 161 -25.90 -20.56 -14.83
CA GLU A 161 -26.90 -19.53 -14.57
C GLU A 161 -26.31 -18.34 -13.78
N CYS A 162 -25.48 -18.64 -12.78
CA CYS A 162 -24.77 -17.63 -11.99
C CYS A 162 -23.79 -16.84 -12.87
N LYS A 163 -23.02 -17.53 -13.72
CA LYS A 163 -22.11 -16.89 -14.69
C LYS A 163 -22.87 -15.97 -15.66
N ARG A 164 -24.01 -16.41 -16.19
CA ARG A 164 -24.85 -15.61 -17.11
C ARG A 164 -25.41 -14.37 -16.42
N ARG A 165 -25.89 -14.50 -15.18
CA ARG A 165 -26.38 -13.37 -14.38
C ARG A 165 -25.28 -12.32 -14.20
N TRP A 166 -24.10 -12.73 -13.75
CA TRP A 166 -22.98 -11.82 -13.54
C TRP A 166 -22.40 -11.25 -14.83
N TRP A 167 -22.47 -12.00 -15.93
CA TRP A 167 -22.15 -11.48 -17.27
C TRP A 167 -23.08 -10.33 -17.69
N CYS A 168 -24.39 -10.48 -17.52
CA CYS A 168 -25.35 -9.42 -17.82
C CYS A 168 -25.10 -8.18 -16.94
N LEU A 169 -24.91 -8.38 -15.64
CA LEU A 169 -24.59 -7.29 -14.70
C LEU A 169 -23.29 -6.59 -15.07
N TYR A 170 -22.26 -7.31 -15.51
CA TYR A 170 -21.02 -6.70 -15.99
C TYR A 170 -21.24 -5.83 -17.24
N GLN A 171 -22.09 -6.26 -18.17
CA GLN A 171 -22.42 -5.47 -19.35
C GLN A 171 -23.17 -4.19 -18.98
N GLU A 172 -24.11 -4.26 -18.03
CA GLU A 172 -24.79 -3.09 -17.48
C GLU A 172 -23.80 -2.15 -16.79
N TYR A 173 -22.93 -2.69 -15.94
CA TYR A 173 -21.87 -1.92 -15.27
C TYR A 173 -20.97 -1.21 -16.29
N SER A 174 -20.58 -1.90 -17.36
CA SER A 174 -19.75 -1.32 -18.41
C SER A 174 -20.48 -0.23 -19.19
N ARG A 175 -21.80 -0.35 -19.39
CA ARG A 175 -22.63 0.69 -20.03
C ARG A 175 -22.78 1.91 -19.14
N GLU A 176 -23.00 1.71 -17.84
CA GLU A 176 -23.13 2.79 -16.84
C GLU A 176 -21.80 3.49 -16.57
N SER A 177 -20.68 2.78 -16.58
CA SER A 177 -19.34 3.34 -16.28
C SER A 177 -18.69 4.05 -17.47
N SER A 178 -18.99 3.63 -18.70
CA SER A 178 -18.48 4.27 -19.94
C SER A 178 -18.68 5.79 -20.00
N PRO A 179 -19.89 6.36 -19.75
CA PRO A 179 -20.07 7.81 -19.74
C PRO A 179 -19.34 8.49 -18.57
N LEU A 180 -19.18 7.82 -17.43
CA LEU A 180 -18.47 8.36 -16.26
C LEU A 180 -16.97 8.52 -16.52
N CYS A 181 -16.40 7.69 -17.40
CA CYS A 181 -15.01 7.82 -17.83
C CYS A 181 -14.74 9.14 -18.58
N LYS A 182 -15.76 9.71 -19.23
CA LYS A 182 -15.68 10.95 -20.04
C LYS A 182 -15.94 12.24 -19.25
N VAL A 183 -16.17 12.16 -17.94
CA VAL A 183 -16.37 13.34 -17.09
C VAL A 183 -15.00 13.95 -16.75
N ASP A 184 -14.80 15.23 -17.06
CA ASP A 184 -13.54 15.94 -16.82
C ASP A 184 -13.32 16.29 -15.34
N ASP A 185 -14.40 16.63 -14.62
CA ASP A 185 -14.32 16.94 -13.19
C ASP A 185 -14.05 15.67 -12.37
N LYS A 186 -12.83 15.59 -11.82
CA LYS A 186 -12.36 14.48 -10.99
C LYS A 186 -13.20 14.26 -9.73
N THR A 187 -13.72 15.31 -9.12
CA THR A 187 -14.52 15.19 -7.89
C THR A 187 -15.90 14.59 -8.18
N ILE A 188 -16.57 15.11 -9.21
CA ILE A 188 -17.86 14.60 -9.67
C ILE A 188 -17.71 13.17 -10.18
N LYS A 189 -16.64 12.88 -10.92
CA LYS A 189 -16.30 11.53 -11.39
C LYS A 189 -16.18 10.55 -10.23
N ASN A 190 -15.40 10.88 -9.20
CA ASN A 190 -15.23 10.03 -8.02
C ASN A 190 -16.54 9.78 -7.27
N ILE A 191 -17.38 10.81 -7.10
CA ILE A 191 -18.69 10.67 -6.45
C ILE A 191 -19.58 9.70 -7.24
N LYS A 192 -19.66 9.86 -8.56
CA LYS A 192 -20.47 8.98 -9.43
C LYS A 192 -19.95 7.55 -9.45
N PHE A 193 -18.64 7.34 -9.50
CA PHE A 193 -18.05 5.99 -9.41
C PHE A 193 -18.28 5.35 -8.05
N ARG A 194 -18.23 6.12 -6.95
CA ARG A 194 -18.56 5.61 -5.61
C ARG A 194 -20.03 5.17 -5.53
N ALA A 195 -20.95 5.96 -6.09
CA ALA A 195 -22.36 5.58 -6.15
C ALA A 195 -22.59 4.32 -7.00
N LEU A 196 -21.91 4.21 -8.14
CA LEU A 196 -21.96 3.03 -8.99
C LEU A 196 -21.41 1.79 -8.26
N TYR A 197 -20.26 1.92 -7.60
CA TYR A 197 -19.68 0.85 -6.79
C TYR A 197 -20.65 0.39 -5.70
N GLN A 198 -21.27 1.32 -4.97
CA GLN A 198 -22.24 1.01 -3.92
C GLN A 198 -23.49 0.30 -4.46
N LYS A 199 -23.98 0.67 -5.64
CA LYS A 199 -25.10 -0.02 -6.31
C LYS A 199 -24.79 -1.51 -6.54
N TYR A 200 -23.66 -1.82 -7.18
CA TYR A 200 -23.29 -3.20 -7.49
C TYR A 200 -22.87 -4.00 -6.25
N LYS A 201 -22.31 -3.32 -5.25
CA LYS A 201 -22.04 -3.91 -3.93
C LYS A 201 -23.32 -4.38 -3.23
N ARG A 202 -24.38 -3.56 -3.25
CA ARG A 202 -25.70 -3.96 -2.74
C ARG A 202 -26.32 -5.11 -3.52
N ILE A 203 -26.11 -5.20 -4.84
CA ILE A 203 -26.58 -6.33 -5.65
C ILE A 203 -25.87 -7.64 -5.27
N LEU A 204 -24.59 -7.58 -4.89
CA LEU A 204 -23.84 -8.76 -4.46
C LEU A 204 -24.22 -9.20 -3.04
N TYR A 205 -24.26 -8.27 -2.09
CA TYR A 205 -24.43 -8.60 -0.67
C TYR A 205 -25.86 -8.53 -0.15
N ASP A 206 -26.80 -7.99 -0.92
CA ASP A 206 -28.14 -7.57 -0.44
C ASP A 206 -28.07 -6.64 0.80
N ALA A 207 -26.93 -5.97 0.98
CA ALA A 207 -26.59 -5.11 2.12
C ALA A 207 -25.57 -4.03 1.70
N GLU A 208 -25.35 -3.03 2.55
CA GLU A 208 -24.33 -1.99 2.28
C GLU A 208 -22.91 -2.52 2.44
N GLU A 209 -22.72 -3.41 3.42
CA GLU A 209 -21.45 -4.02 3.77
C GLU A 209 -21.56 -5.54 3.78
N PHE A 210 -20.42 -6.22 3.58
CA PHE A 210 -20.35 -7.69 3.60
C PHE A 210 -20.79 -8.28 4.95
N GLU A 211 -20.40 -7.63 6.05
CA GLU A 211 -20.71 -8.07 7.43
C GLU A 211 -22.21 -8.03 7.74
N GLU A 212 -22.96 -7.20 7.02
CA GLU A 212 -24.41 -7.02 7.19
C GLU A 212 -25.21 -7.91 6.24
N SER A 213 -24.54 -8.71 5.39
CA SER A 213 -25.20 -9.52 4.39
C SER A 213 -26.05 -10.63 5.05
N PRO A 214 -27.34 -10.74 4.70
CA PRO A 214 -28.17 -11.86 5.15
C PRO A 214 -27.86 -13.16 4.37
N ARG A 215 -26.97 -13.09 3.36
CA ARG A 215 -26.67 -14.20 2.45
C ARG A 215 -25.66 -15.17 3.07
N SER A 216 -25.73 -16.43 2.66
CA SER A 216 -24.79 -17.44 3.16
C SER A 216 -23.38 -17.22 2.57
N ARG A 217 -22.34 -17.42 3.39
CA ARG A 217 -20.94 -17.29 2.94
C ARG A 217 -20.60 -18.18 1.73
N PRO A 218 -21.08 -19.45 1.64
CA PRO A 218 -20.83 -20.29 0.47
C PRO A 218 -21.46 -19.75 -0.82
N GLU A 219 -22.67 -19.18 -0.75
CA GLU A 219 -23.31 -18.54 -1.92
C GLU A 219 -22.53 -17.30 -2.38
N LEU A 220 -22.12 -16.45 -1.43
CA LEU A 220 -21.31 -15.26 -1.74
C LEU A 220 -19.95 -15.64 -2.36
N PHE A 221 -19.34 -16.71 -1.87
CA PHE A 221 -18.10 -17.24 -2.45
C PHE A 221 -18.32 -17.74 -3.88
N THR A 222 -19.39 -18.50 -4.12
CA THR A 222 -19.77 -18.97 -5.47
C THR A 222 -19.97 -17.79 -6.43
N GLU A 223 -20.63 -16.72 -5.99
CA GLU A 223 -20.83 -15.51 -6.79
C GLU A 223 -19.53 -14.73 -7.02
N ALA A 224 -18.64 -14.66 -6.03
CA ALA A 224 -17.33 -14.06 -6.18
C ALA A 224 -16.47 -14.82 -7.22
N CYS A 225 -16.50 -16.15 -7.18
CA CYS A 225 -15.90 -17.01 -8.21
C CYS A 225 -16.50 -16.75 -9.59
N ALA A 226 -17.82 -16.58 -9.69
CA ALA A 226 -18.50 -16.24 -10.95
C ALA A 226 -18.01 -14.91 -11.54
N ILE A 227 -17.94 -13.86 -10.71
CA ILE A 227 -17.46 -12.53 -11.10
C ILE A 227 -16.01 -12.63 -11.57
N TYR A 228 -15.15 -13.29 -10.80
CA TYR A 228 -13.74 -13.47 -11.14
C TYR A 228 -13.58 -14.16 -12.50
N GLN A 229 -14.24 -15.29 -12.71
CA GLN A 229 -14.17 -16.05 -13.96
C GLN A 229 -14.67 -15.23 -15.16
N VAL A 230 -15.76 -14.46 -15.00
CA VAL A 230 -16.30 -13.57 -16.05
C VAL A 230 -15.30 -12.48 -16.43
N VAL A 231 -14.74 -11.78 -15.44
CA VAL A 231 -13.78 -10.67 -15.66
C VAL A 231 -12.49 -11.21 -16.26
N HIS A 232 -12.00 -12.34 -15.77
CA HIS A 232 -10.80 -13.00 -16.27
C HIS A 232 -10.95 -13.44 -17.73
N LYS A 233 -12.08 -14.08 -18.09
CA LYS A 233 -12.40 -14.46 -19.47
C LYS A 233 -12.41 -13.28 -20.44
N LEU A 234 -12.79 -12.09 -19.98
CA LEU A 234 -12.78 -10.86 -20.78
C LEU A 234 -11.40 -10.20 -20.90
N ALA A 235 -10.56 -10.37 -19.90
CA ALA A 235 -9.22 -9.79 -19.86
C ALA A 235 -8.20 -10.62 -20.66
N MET A 236 -8.33 -11.96 -20.63
CA MET A 236 -7.45 -12.92 -21.31
C MET A 236 -7.19 -12.57 -22.80
N PRO A 237 -8.21 -12.34 -23.66
CA PRO A 237 -7.98 -12.07 -25.07
C PRO A 237 -7.34 -10.71 -25.35
N ARG A 238 -7.40 -9.79 -24.38
CA ARG A 238 -6.96 -8.39 -24.55
C ARG A 238 -5.53 -8.16 -24.06
N ASN A 239 -4.91 -9.15 -23.41
CA ASN A 239 -3.56 -9.11 -22.84
C ASN A 239 -3.25 -7.82 -22.02
N LYS A 240 -4.28 -7.19 -21.46
CA LYS A 240 -4.17 -5.95 -20.67
C LYS A 240 -4.10 -6.31 -19.20
N ILE A 241 -2.92 -6.75 -18.78
CA ILE A 241 -2.60 -7.10 -17.38
C ILE A 241 -3.00 -5.98 -16.42
N SER A 242 -2.83 -4.71 -16.82
CA SER A 242 -3.22 -3.53 -16.04
C SER A 242 -4.72 -3.40 -15.74
N LYS A 243 -5.58 -4.23 -16.36
CA LYS A 243 -7.02 -4.27 -16.09
C LYS A 243 -7.41 -5.39 -15.11
N CYS A 244 -6.50 -6.28 -14.77
CA CYS A 244 -6.67 -7.32 -13.75
C CYS A 244 -5.88 -6.92 -12.51
N GLY A 245 -6.49 -6.16 -11.59
CA GLY A 245 -5.83 -5.70 -10.35
C GLY A 245 -5.53 -6.81 -9.32
N PHE A 246 -5.67 -8.07 -9.72
CA PHE A 246 -5.32 -9.25 -8.93
C PHE A 246 -4.02 -9.94 -9.40
N ALA A 247 -3.43 -9.46 -10.51
CA ALA A 247 -2.14 -9.93 -11.04
C ALA A 247 -0.99 -9.04 -10.55
#